data_AF-A0A9E6ELI4-F1
#
_entry.id   AF-A0A9E6ELI4-F1
#
_cell.length_a   1.000
_cell.length_b   1.000
_cell.length_c   1.000
_cell.angle_alpha   90.00
_cell.angle_beta   90.00
_cell.angle_gamma   90.00
#
_symmetry.space_group_name_H-M   'P 1'
#
loop_
_entity.id
_entity.type
_entity.pdbx_description
1 polymer ?
#
loop_
_entity_poly.entity_id
_entity_poly.type
_entity_poly.pdbx_seq_one_letter_code
_entity_poly.pdbx_strand_id
1 'polypeptide(L)'
;EAVRRRAKELEIDEIQQGTIDKEKGYEAILKKYGLKDEEIAYVGDDLLDIPILRRAGFSICVANGVEEAKKVSHYVTKRKGGEGAIREAVERILTGKGKKKEAIRSLLSWAKKRER
;
A
#
# COMPACT_ATOMS: atom_id res chain seq x y z
N GLU A 1 -4.74 -3.13 -19.06
CA GLU A 1 -3.63 -2.29 -19.59
C GLU A 1 -3.22 -1.16 -18.64
N ALA A 2 -4.18 -0.39 -18.09
CA ALA A 2 -3.91 0.76 -17.21
C ALA A 2 -3.05 0.47 -15.95
N VAL A 3 -3.32 -0.63 -15.23
CA VAL A 3 -2.58 -1.00 -14.00
C VAL A 3 -1.10 -1.23 -14.28
N ARG A 4 -0.77 -2.03 -15.31
CA ARG A 4 0.63 -2.30 -15.69
C ARG A 4 1.36 -1.03 -16.10
N ARG A 5 0.70 -0.17 -16.88
CA ARG A 5 1.26 1.13 -17.28
C ARG A 5 1.58 2.00 -16.07
N ARG A 6 0.63 2.16 -15.15
CA ARG A 6 0.81 2.99 -13.95
C ARG A 6 1.89 2.44 -13.02
N ALA A 7 1.93 1.13 -12.83
CA ALA A 7 2.97 0.48 -12.04
C ALA A 7 4.36 0.71 -12.63
N LYS A 8 4.50 0.64 -13.96
CA LYS A 8 5.76 0.97 -14.66
C LYS A 8 6.16 2.43 -14.48
N GLU A 9 5.22 3.38 -14.59
CA GLU A 9 5.48 4.81 -14.37
C GLU A 9 5.97 5.12 -12.95
N LEU A 10 5.49 4.35 -11.97
CA LEU A 10 5.81 4.52 -10.55
C LEU A 10 6.94 3.61 -10.08
N GLU A 11 7.56 2.84 -10.98
CA GLU A 11 8.63 1.89 -10.68
C GLU A 11 8.22 0.89 -9.59
N ILE A 12 6.98 0.38 -9.64
CA ILE A 12 6.50 -0.68 -8.74
C ILE A 12 7.04 -2.02 -9.23
N ASP A 13 7.82 -2.69 -8.39
CA ASP A 13 8.51 -3.94 -8.72
C ASP A 13 7.57 -5.11 -8.99
N GLU A 14 6.54 -5.26 -8.15
CA GLU A 14 5.64 -6.42 -8.18
C GLU A 14 4.21 -6.06 -8.56
N ILE A 15 3.65 -6.87 -9.46
CA ILE A 15 2.27 -6.74 -9.90
C ILE A 15 1.63 -8.13 -9.93
N GLN A 16 0.68 -8.36 -9.03
CA GLN A 16 -0.20 -9.53 -9.06
C GLN A 16 -1.56 -9.10 -9.64
N GLN A 17 -1.95 -9.69 -10.78
CA GLN A 17 -3.20 -9.37 -11.48
C GLN A 17 -3.84 -10.64 -12.05
N GLY A 18 -5.16 -10.59 -12.28
CA GLY A 18 -5.90 -11.69 -12.90
C GLY A 18 -6.24 -12.84 -11.94
N THR A 19 -6.07 -12.64 -10.63
CA THR A 19 -6.53 -13.57 -9.59
C THR A 19 -7.59 -12.90 -8.73
N ILE A 20 -8.67 -13.64 -8.46
CA ILE A 20 -9.69 -13.24 -7.48
C ILE A 20 -9.20 -13.58 -6.06
N ASP A 21 -8.45 -14.68 -5.95
CA ASP A 21 -7.80 -15.09 -4.73
C ASP A 21 -6.56 -14.20 -4.49
N LYS A 22 -6.75 -13.18 -3.63
CA LYS A 22 -5.70 -12.24 -3.25
C LYS A 22 -4.69 -12.90 -2.29
N GLU A 23 -5.09 -13.89 -1.49
CA GLU A 23 -4.18 -14.58 -0.55
C GLU A 23 -3.08 -15.33 -1.31
N LYS A 24 -3.43 -16.01 -2.41
CA LYS A 24 -2.43 -16.67 -3.24
C LYS A 24 -1.38 -15.70 -3.79
N GLY A 25 -1.80 -14.51 -4.22
CA GLY A 25 -0.89 -13.46 -4.70
C GLY A 25 -0.02 -12.90 -3.57
N TYR A 26 -0.61 -12.71 -2.39
CA TYR A 26 0.06 -12.25 -1.19
C TYR A 26 1.13 -13.24 -0.70
N GLU A 27 0.81 -14.53 -0.64
CA GLU A 27 1.76 -15.59 -0.25
C GLU A 27 2.92 -15.73 -1.24
N ALA A 28 2.66 -15.54 -2.55
CA ALA A 28 3.71 -15.51 -3.55
C ALA A 28 4.70 -14.36 -3.30
N ILE A 29 4.22 -13.18 -2.89
CA ILE A 29 5.06 -12.04 -2.52
C ILE A 29 5.85 -12.35 -1.25
N LEU A 30 5.21 -12.82 -0.18
CA LEU A 30 5.91 -13.20 1.06
C LEU A 30 7.05 -14.18 0.79
N LYS A 31 6.77 -15.24 0.03
CA LYS A 31 7.75 -16.26 -0.34
C LYS A 31 8.89 -15.70 -1.17
N LYS A 32 8.58 -14.85 -2.16
CA LYS A 32 9.58 -14.28 -3.08
C LYS A 32 10.58 -13.38 -2.35
N TYR A 33 10.12 -12.59 -1.37
CA TYR A 33 10.96 -11.65 -0.64
C TYR A 33 11.43 -12.16 0.73
N GLY A 34 10.98 -13.34 1.16
CA GLY A 34 11.30 -13.88 2.48
C GLY A 34 10.73 -13.04 3.64
N LEU A 35 9.58 -12.40 3.42
CA LEU A 35 8.93 -11.51 4.38
C LEU A 35 7.94 -12.28 5.27
N LYS A 36 7.71 -11.76 6.47
CA LYS A 36 6.66 -12.21 7.38
C LYS A 36 5.46 -11.26 7.36
N ASP A 37 4.32 -11.75 7.83
CA ASP A 37 3.07 -10.99 7.91
C ASP A 37 3.27 -9.65 8.66
N GLU A 38 4.03 -9.64 9.76
CA GLU A 38 4.27 -8.45 10.58
C GLU A 38 5.09 -7.35 9.86
N GLU A 39 5.78 -7.71 8.78
CA GLU A 39 6.60 -6.80 7.98
C GLU A 39 5.80 -6.13 6.87
N ILE A 40 4.55 -6.54 6.65
CA ILE A 40 3.70 -6.03 5.57
C ILE A 40 2.77 -4.93 6.04
N ALA A 41 2.69 -3.87 5.23
CA ALA A 41 1.56 -2.96 5.23
C ALA A 41 0.66 -3.24 4.02
N TYR A 42 -0.65 -3.38 4.25
CA TYR A 42 -1.62 -3.67 3.19
C TYR A 42 -2.75 -2.63 3.20
N VAL A 43 -3.12 -2.12 2.02
CA VAL A 43 -4.24 -1.18 1.85
C VAL A 43 -5.32 -1.84 1.01
N GLY A 44 -6.54 -1.93 1.55
CA GLY A 44 -7.69 -2.52 0.88
C GLY A 44 -8.96 -1.67 1.03
N ASP A 45 -10.05 -2.12 0.40
CA ASP A 45 -11.32 -1.40 0.43
C ASP A 45 -12.56 -2.31 0.43
N ASP A 46 -12.43 -3.60 0.09
CA ASP A 46 -13.57 -4.50 -0.10
C ASP A 46 -13.42 -5.83 0.66
N LEU A 47 -14.46 -6.68 0.63
CA LEU A 47 -14.54 -7.95 1.33
C LEU A 47 -13.41 -8.91 0.96
N LEU A 48 -12.98 -8.91 -0.31
CA LEU A 48 -11.89 -9.76 -0.78
C LEU A 48 -10.52 -9.38 -0.19
N ASP A 49 -10.38 -8.19 0.39
CA ASP A 49 -9.18 -7.77 1.10
C ASP A 49 -9.10 -8.29 2.53
N ILE A 50 -10.23 -8.67 3.13
CA ILE A 50 -10.34 -9.03 4.55
C ILE A 50 -9.33 -10.11 4.97
N PRO A 51 -9.10 -11.20 4.21
CA PRO A 51 -8.13 -12.21 4.61
C PRO A 51 -6.71 -11.64 4.79
N ILE A 52 -6.28 -10.75 3.90
CA ILE A 52 -4.96 -10.10 4.00
C ILE A 52 -4.97 -9.01 5.07
N LEU A 53 -6.04 -8.22 5.18
CA LEU A 53 -6.17 -7.18 6.20
C LEU A 53 -6.08 -7.74 7.63
N ARG A 54 -6.51 -8.99 7.85
CA ARG A 54 -6.37 -9.67 9.15
C ARG A 54 -4.96 -10.20 9.43
N ARG A 55 -4.15 -10.41 8.38
CA ARG A 55 -2.80 -10.99 8.48
C ARG A 55 -1.72 -9.91 8.56
N ALA A 56 -1.78 -8.90 7.70
CA ALA A 56 -0.73 -7.91 7.56
C ALA A 56 -0.45 -7.14 8.87
N GLY A 57 0.83 -6.97 9.21
CA GLY A 57 1.28 -6.27 10.42
C GLY A 57 0.78 -4.82 10.51
N PHE A 58 0.53 -4.18 9.35
CA PHE A 58 -0.17 -2.91 9.30
C PHE A 58 -1.23 -2.86 8.19
N SER A 59 -2.45 -3.28 8.53
CA SER A 59 -3.62 -3.21 7.65
C SER A 59 -4.32 -1.85 7.67
N ILE A 60 -4.74 -1.40 6.48
CA ILE A 60 -5.35 -0.10 6.25
C ILE A 60 -6.57 -0.28 5.35
N CYS A 61 -7.72 0.24 5.75
CA CYS A 61 -8.88 0.38 4.86
C CYS A 61 -9.03 1.84 4.41
N VAL A 62 -9.45 2.07 3.17
CA VAL A 62 -9.71 3.44 2.69
C VAL A 62 -11.06 3.98 3.19
N ALA A 63 -11.21 5.31 3.23
CA ALA A 63 -12.39 5.96 3.81
C ALA A 63 -13.74 5.51 3.20
N ASN A 64 -13.75 5.27 1.89
CA ASN A 64 -14.92 4.79 1.14
C ASN A 64 -14.99 3.26 0.99
N GLY A 65 -14.14 2.51 1.68
CA GLY A 65 -14.22 1.05 1.71
C GLY A 65 -15.43 0.55 2.52
N VAL A 66 -15.75 -0.73 2.34
CA VAL A 66 -16.85 -1.41 3.04
C VAL A 66 -16.59 -1.49 4.55
N GLU A 67 -17.66 -1.53 5.32
CA GLU A 67 -17.60 -1.44 6.78
C GLU A 67 -16.89 -2.65 7.40
N GLU A 68 -17.07 -3.82 6.80
CA GLU A 68 -16.42 -5.08 7.20
C GLU A 68 -14.90 -4.99 7.08
N ALA A 69 -14.39 -4.37 6.00
CA ALA A 69 -12.96 -4.15 5.79
C ALA A 69 -12.40 -3.13 6.79
N LYS A 70 -13.16 -2.07 7.10
CA LYS A 70 -12.78 -1.07 8.12
C LYS A 70 -12.64 -1.69 9.50
N LYS A 71 -13.59 -2.54 9.90
CA LYS A 71 -13.62 -3.18 11.23
C LYS A 71 -12.41 -4.08 11.51
N VAL A 72 -11.81 -4.66 10.48
CA VAL A 72 -10.63 -5.54 10.63
C VAL A 72 -9.29 -4.84 10.40
N SER A 73 -9.31 -3.55 10.03
CA SER A 73 -8.10 -2.80 9.71
C SER A 73 -7.55 -2.06 10.92
N HIS A 74 -6.23 -2.00 11.06
CA HIS A 74 -5.57 -1.21 12.12
C HIS A 74 -5.79 0.30 11.94
N TYR A 75 -6.00 0.75 10.70
CA TYR A 75 -6.25 2.14 10.39
C TYR A 75 -7.27 2.31 9.26
N VAL A 76 -8.11 3.34 9.36
CA VAL A 76 -8.98 3.78 8.27
C VAL A 76 -8.54 5.15 7.82
N THR A 77 -8.24 5.32 6.53
CA THR A 77 -7.81 6.62 6.01
C THR A 77 -8.90 7.67 6.14
N LYS A 78 -8.50 8.95 6.24
CA LYS A 78 -9.45 10.07 6.15
C LYS A 78 -9.83 10.35 4.69
N ARG A 79 -8.86 10.22 3.78
CA ARG A 79 -9.08 10.38 2.33
C ARG A 79 -9.67 9.14 1.69
N LYS A 80 -10.47 9.33 0.64
CA LYS A 80 -11.01 8.23 -0.18
C LYS A 80 -9.95 7.64 -1.10
N GLY A 81 -10.19 6.40 -1.56
CA GLY A 81 -9.43 5.78 -2.64
C GLY A 81 -9.44 6.67 -3.89
N GLY A 82 -8.30 6.77 -4.58
CA GLY A 82 -8.12 7.70 -5.71
C GLY A 82 -7.95 9.18 -5.31
N GLU A 83 -8.34 9.58 -4.11
CA GLU A 83 -8.31 10.97 -3.62
C GLU A 83 -7.19 11.24 -2.59
N GLY A 84 -6.13 10.43 -2.64
CA GLY A 84 -4.94 10.57 -1.80
C GLY A 84 -4.85 9.62 -0.60
N ALA A 85 -5.71 8.59 -0.51
CA ALA A 85 -5.60 7.56 0.54
C ALA A 85 -4.21 6.89 0.59
N ILE A 86 -3.64 6.51 -0.56
CA ILE A 86 -2.29 5.90 -0.62
C ILE A 86 -1.21 6.88 -0.14
N ARG A 87 -1.31 8.17 -0.50
CA ARG A 87 -0.38 9.21 -0.01
C ARG A 87 -0.45 9.31 1.52
N GLU A 88 -1.65 9.31 2.08
CA GLU A 88 -1.87 9.33 3.52
C GLU A 88 -1.29 8.08 4.21
N ALA A 89 -1.51 6.89 3.65
CA ALA A 89 -0.96 5.64 4.14
C ALA A 89 0.58 5.63 4.15
N VAL A 90 1.20 6.03 3.03
CA VAL A 90 2.67 6.15 2.93
C VAL A 90 3.22 7.14 3.95
N GLU A 91 2.57 8.29 4.12
CA GLU A 91 2.99 9.28 5.11
C GLU A 91 2.91 8.76 6.54
N ARG A 92 1.89 7.97 6.87
CA ARG A 92 1.78 7.27 8.16
C ARG A 92 2.90 6.26 8.37
N ILE A 93 3.17 5.41 7.39
CA ILE A 93 4.26 4.42 7.47
C ILE A 93 5.60 5.12 7.68
N LEU A 94 5.90 6.16 6.91
CA LEU A 94 7.13 6.94 7.04
C LEU A 94 7.24 7.67 8.37
N THR A 95 6.12 8.18 8.90
CA THR A 95 6.09 8.84 10.21
C THR A 95 6.34 7.84 11.32
N GLY A 96 5.66 6.69 11.30
CA GLY A 96 5.84 5.61 12.29
C GLY A 96 7.26 5.04 12.29
N LYS A 97 7.92 5.02 11.13
CA LYS A 97 9.34 4.63 11.01
C LYS A 97 10.34 5.76 11.29
N GLY A 98 9.89 6.97 11.59
CA GLY A 98 10.77 8.14 11.78
C GLY A 98 11.49 8.63 10.50
N LYS A 99 11.11 8.14 9.32
CA LYS A 99 11.79 8.37 8.03
C LYS A 99 11.19 9.50 7.19
N LYS A 100 10.10 10.14 7.64
CA LYS A 100 9.38 11.16 6.86
C LYS A 100 10.29 12.31 6.38
N LYS A 101 11.10 12.89 7.27
CA LYS A 101 11.98 14.03 6.94
C LYS A 101 13.02 13.65 5.87
N GLU A 102 13.60 12.46 6.00
CA GLU A 102 14.56 11.92 5.05
C GLU A 102 13.92 11.72 3.67
N ALA A 103 12.76 11.05 3.61
CA ALA A 103 12.05 10.81 2.36
C ALA A 103 11.69 12.11 1.61
N ILE A 104 11.21 13.13 2.33
CA ILE A 104 10.92 14.45 1.75
C ILE A 104 12.18 15.09 1.17
N ARG A 105 13.31 15.03 1.89
CA ARG A 105 14.59 15.57 1.40
C ARG A 105 15.02 14.87 0.12
N SER A 106 14.93 13.54 0.07
CA SER A 106 15.27 12.75 -1.12
C SER A 106 14.39 13.12 -2.31
N LEU A 107 13.08 13.24 -2.11
CA LEU A 107 12.13 13.66 -3.16
C LEU A 107 12.44 15.05 -3.71
N LEU A 108 12.69 16.03 -2.83
CA LEU A 108 13.00 17.40 -3.24
C LEU A 108 14.34 17.50 -3.98
N SER A 109 15.33 16.69 -3.59
CA SER A 109 16.60 16.59 -4.31
C SER A 109 16.41 15.98 -5.69
N TRP A 110 15.62 14.91 -5.79
CA TRP A 110 15.27 14.26 -7.05
C TRP A 110 14.55 15.23 -8.01
N ALA A 111 13.59 16.01 -7.50
CA ALA A 111 12.83 16.96 -8.32
C ALA A 111 13.74 18.03 -8.95
N LYS A 112 14.62 18.63 -8.14
CA LYS A 112 15.61 19.62 -8.61
C LYS A 112 16.57 19.09 -9.67
N LYS A 113 16.87 17.79 -9.65
CA LYS A 113 17.77 17.15 -10.64
C LYS A 113 17.08 16.93 -11.99
N ARG A 114 15.74 16.84 -12.03
CA ARG A 114 14.98 16.62 -13.27
C ARG A 114 14.51 17.91 -13.94
N GLU A 115 14.56 19.03 -13.22
CA GLU A 115 14.36 20.37 -13.78
C GLU A 115 15.62 20.95 -14.45
N ARG A 116 16.77 20.26 -14.32
CA ARG A 116 18.03 20.55 -15.02
C ARG A 116 18.21 19.59 -16.17
#